data_AF-A0A944BB82-F1
#
_entry.id   AF-A0A944BB82-F1
#
_cell.length_a   1.000
_cell.length_b   1.000
_cell.length_c   1.000
_cell.angle_alpha   90.00
_cell.angle_beta   90.00
_cell.angle_gamma   90.00
#
_symmetry.space_group_name_H-M   'P 1'
#
loop_
_entity.id
_entity.type
_entity.pdbx_description
1 polymer ?
#
loop_
_entity_poly.entity_id
_entity_poly.type
_entity_poly.pdbx_seq_one_letter_code
_entity_poly.pdbx_strand_id
1 'polypeptide(L)'
;MIESLGVDGRWKTKFKYDDSGKCIEKSCYSKNNQLLWTKTNTYNNKGDITEEIEYNTNEKFKSSNGLHHKTVFIYNDNGNLVEETKYLPNGDFEYKNTNKYDNNGNCIEETHYEPKNRYSGKEHYEKKEYKFDLKGNCIEIKTYDAIDNLKKTVEITYDDETGNVTEELHYYGNSPNAYKCVYEYDYYK
;
A
#
# COMPACT_ATOMS: atom_id res chain seq x y z
N MET A 1 6.19 -25.13 -13.43
CA MET A 1 4.89 -24.45 -13.60
C MET A 1 3.92 -25.06 -12.60
N ILE A 2 3.35 -24.26 -11.71
CA ILE A 2 2.37 -24.71 -10.72
C ILE A 2 1.00 -24.19 -11.14
N GLU A 3 -0.05 -24.97 -10.94
CA GLU A 3 -1.43 -24.61 -11.29
C GLU A 3 -2.33 -24.62 -10.05
N SER A 4 -3.23 -23.65 -9.94
CA SER A 4 -4.29 -23.64 -8.91
C SER A 4 -5.66 -23.34 -9.51
N LEU A 5 -6.70 -23.93 -8.92
CA LEU A 5 -8.10 -23.74 -9.31
C LEU A 5 -8.78 -22.82 -8.30
N GLY A 6 -9.53 -21.83 -8.79
CA GLY A 6 -10.37 -20.97 -7.94
C GLY A 6 -11.58 -21.74 -7.40
N VAL A 7 -12.23 -21.20 -6.36
CA VAL A 7 -13.49 -21.73 -5.81
C VAL A 7 -14.51 -21.85 -6.96
N ASP A 8 -15.09 -23.04 -7.13
CA ASP A 8 -15.96 -23.50 -8.23
C ASP A 8 -15.30 -23.78 -9.61
N GLY A 9 -13.97 -23.72 -9.74
CA GLY A 9 -13.28 -24.03 -11.01
C GLY A 9 -13.54 -23.03 -12.15
N ARG A 10 -13.99 -21.81 -11.82
CA ARG A 10 -14.33 -20.76 -12.80
C ARG A 10 -13.11 -20.10 -13.45
N TRP A 11 -11.96 -20.20 -12.79
CA TRP A 11 -10.70 -19.64 -13.25
C TRP A 11 -9.55 -20.53 -12.81
N LYS A 12 -8.51 -20.54 -13.63
CA LYS A 12 -7.28 -21.32 -13.45
C LYS A 12 -6.11 -20.36 -13.42
N THR A 13 -5.22 -20.52 -12.45
CA THR A 13 -4.00 -19.70 -12.36
C THR A 13 -2.78 -20.55 -12.64
N LYS A 14 -1.83 -20.00 -13.40
CA LYS A 14 -0.52 -20.59 -13.66
C LYS A 14 0.57 -19.68 -13.11
N PHE A 15 1.62 -20.30 -12.57
CA PHE A 15 2.78 -19.60 -12.03
C PHE A 15 4.06 -20.05 -12.73
N LYS A 16 4.91 -19.08 -13.08
CA LYS A 16 6.30 -19.30 -13.50
C LYS A 16 7.24 -18.73 -12.45
N TYR A 17 8.32 -19.45 -12.22
CA TYR A 17 9.34 -19.10 -11.24
C TYR A 17 10.69 -19.03 -11.92
N ASP A 18 11.59 -18.20 -11.41
CA ASP A 18 13.01 -18.26 -11.74
C ASP A 18 13.71 -19.43 -11.05
N ASP A 19 15.00 -19.63 -11.34
CA ASP A 19 15.80 -20.73 -10.78
C ASP A 19 16.00 -20.63 -9.26
N SER A 20 15.75 -19.45 -8.66
CA SER A 20 15.77 -19.23 -7.21
C SER A 20 14.41 -19.50 -6.54
N GLY A 21 13.38 -19.83 -7.32
CA GLY A 21 12.03 -20.10 -6.84
C GLY A 21 11.17 -18.85 -6.65
N LYS A 22 11.57 -17.67 -7.16
CA LYS A 22 10.76 -16.44 -7.10
C LYS A 22 9.77 -16.38 -8.25
N CYS A 23 8.54 -15.94 -7.98
CA CYS A 23 7.45 -15.94 -8.98
C CYS A 23 7.60 -14.76 -9.96
N ILE A 24 8.17 -15.02 -11.13
CA ILE A 24 8.36 -14.01 -12.18
C ILE A 24 7.11 -13.75 -13.03
N GLU A 25 6.15 -14.69 -13.05
CA GLU A 25 4.90 -14.51 -13.79
C GLU A 25 3.74 -15.26 -13.14
N LYS A 26 2.59 -14.58 -13.04
CA LYS A 26 1.29 -15.16 -12.68
C LYS A 26 0.30 -14.88 -13.80
N SER A 27 -0.33 -15.92 -14.33
CA SER A 27 -1.29 -15.81 -15.43
C SER A 27 -2.61 -16.46 -15.04
N CYS A 28 -3.72 -15.74 -15.22
CA CYS A 28 -5.06 -16.22 -14.90
C CYS A 28 -5.87 -16.46 -16.17
N TYR A 29 -6.59 -17.57 -16.19
CA TYR A 29 -7.38 -18.03 -17.32
C TYR A 29 -8.82 -18.26 -16.90
N SER A 30 -9.76 -18.02 -17.81
CA SER A 30 -11.16 -18.42 -17.63
C SER A 30 -11.31 -19.94 -17.63
N LYS A 31 -12.49 -20.42 -17.25
CA LYS A 31 -12.89 -21.84 -17.39
C LYS A 31 -12.64 -22.43 -18.79
N ASN A 32 -12.70 -21.59 -19.83
CA ASN A 32 -12.49 -22.00 -21.23
C ASN A 32 -11.02 -21.89 -21.66
N ASN A 33 -10.08 -21.77 -20.71
CA ASN A 33 -8.64 -21.59 -20.96
C ASN A 33 -8.26 -20.32 -21.74
N GLN A 34 -9.14 -19.32 -21.78
CA GLN A 34 -8.78 -18.01 -22.34
C GLN A 34 -8.01 -17.20 -21.30
N LEU A 35 -6.85 -16.66 -21.68
CA LEU A 35 -6.07 -15.78 -20.80
C LEU A 35 -6.88 -14.52 -20.48
N LEU A 36 -6.99 -14.18 -19.20
CA LEU A 36 -7.71 -13.01 -18.69
C LEU A 36 -6.74 -11.88 -18.34
N TRP A 37 -5.67 -12.22 -17.63
CA TRP A 37 -4.63 -11.28 -17.25
C TRP A 37 -3.34 -12.02 -16.94
N THR A 38 -2.23 -11.30 -17.09
CA THR A 38 -0.90 -11.74 -16.70
C THR A 38 -0.25 -10.66 -15.87
N LYS A 39 0.52 -11.08 -14.87
CA LYS A 39 1.31 -10.20 -14.02
C LYS A 39 2.75 -10.68 -13.99
N THR A 40 3.70 -9.79 -14.23
CA THR A 40 5.13 -10.11 -14.19
C THR A 40 5.81 -9.33 -13.09
N ASN A 41 6.76 -9.96 -12.40
CA ASN A 41 7.51 -9.36 -11.30
C ASN A 41 9.01 -9.36 -11.61
N THR A 42 9.67 -8.24 -11.33
CA THR A 42 11.12 -8.11 -11.33
C THR A 42 11.61 -7.93 -9.90
N TYR A 43 12.79 -8.46 -9.58
CA TYR A 43 13.34 -8.48 -8.23
C TYR A 43 14.73 -7.84 -8.15
N ASN A 44 15.05 -7.23 -7.01
CA ASN A 44 16.42 -6.84 -6.68
C ASN A 44 17.25 -8.07 -6.22
N ASN A 45 18.53 -7.85 -5.93
CA ASN A 45 19.45 -8.89 -5.45
C ASN A 45 19.09 -9.44 -4.04
N LYS A 46 18.34 -8.68 -3.23
CA LYS A 46 17.84 -9.13 -1.92
C LYS A 46 16.56 -9.97 -2.05
N GLY A 47 15.91 -9.92 -3.21
CA GLY A 47 14.67 -10.64 -3.50
C GLY A 47 13.39 -9.86 -3.28
N ASP A 48 13.48 -8.54 -3.09
CA ASP A 48 12.30 -7.67 -3.04
C ASP A 48 11.84 -7.35 -4.47
N ILE A 49 10.52 -7.23 -4.67
CA ILE A 49 9.94 -6.88 -5.98
C ILE A 49 10.25 -5.43 -6.28
N THR A 50 10.96 -5.13 -7.37
CA THR A 50 11.25 -3.75 -7.79
C THR A 50 10.29 -3.23 -8.84
N GLU A 51 9.61 -4.13 -9.56
CA GLU A 51 8.67 -3.77 -10.60
C GLU A 51 7.60 -4.85 -10.74
N GLU A 52 6.36 -4.41 -10.92
CA GLU A 52 5.22 -5.24 -11.26
C GLU A 52 4.55 -4.68 -12.51
N ILE A 53 4.29 -5.54 -13.49
CA ILE A 53 3.57 -5.16 -14.71
C ILE A 53 2.35 -6.06 -14.85
N GLU A 54 1.18 -5.44 -14.98
CA GLU A 54 -0.08 -6.12 -15.23
C GLU A 54 -0.53 -5.92 -16.67
N TYR A 55 -0.91 -7.02 -17.31
CA TYR A 55 -1.48 -7.07 -18.65
C TYR A 55 -2.91 -7.58 -18.55
N ASN A 56 -3.83 -6.95 -19.28
CA ASN A 56 -5.22 -7.38 -19.37
C ASN A 56 -5.56 -7.72 -20.83
N THR A 57 -6.29 -8.81 -21.04
CA THR A 57 -6.70 -9.24 -22.39
C THR A 57 -8.08 -8.72 -22.79
N ASN A 58 -8.83 -8.11 -21.87
CA ASN A 58 -10.13 -7.56 -22.14
C ASN A 58 -10.01 -6.32 -23.04
N GLU A 59 -10.54 -6.43 -24.27
CA GLU A 59 -10.56 -5.36 -25.29
C GLU A 59 -11.07 -4.01 -24.78
N LYS A 60 -11.94 -4.00 -23.75
CA LYS A 60 -12.45 -2.77 -23.15
C LYS A 60 -11.43 -2.02 -22.30
N PHE A 61 -10.45 -2.72 -21.73
CA PHE A 61 -9.54 -2.19 -20.73
C PHE A 61 -8.06 -2.28 -21.14
N LYS A 62 -7.75 -3.02 -22.22
CA LYS A 62 -6.39 -3.17 -22.70
C LYS A 62 -5.92 -1.93 -23.45
N SER A 63 -4.67 -1.53 -23.24
CA SER A 63 -3.99 -0.60 -24.14
C SER A 63 -3.52 -1.30 -25.42
N SER A 64 -2.93 -0.55 -26.35
CA SER A 64 -2.46 -1.07 -27.64
C SER A 64 -1.49 -2.25 -27.53
N ASN A 65 -0.72 -2.33 -26.44
CA ASN A 65 0.21 -3.43 -26.14
C ASN A 65 -0.31 -4.40 -25.05
N GLY A 66 -1.55 -4.26 -24.61
CA GLY A 66 -2.13 -5.10 -23.56
C GLY A 66 -1.78 -4.70 -22.12
N LEU A 67 -0.91 -3.70 -21.93
CA LEU A 67 -0.55 -3.17 -20.61
C LEU A 67 -1.80 -2.60 -19.93
N HIS A 68 -1.95 -2.90 -18.65
CA HIS A 68 -2.98 -2.35 -17.77
C HIS A 68 -2.38 -1.41 -16.74
N HIS A 69 -1.35 -1.85 -16.00
CA HIS A 69 -0.63 -0.98 -15.08
C HIS A 69 0.83 -1.40 -14.94
N LYS A 70 1.67 -0.45 -14.58
CA LYS A 70 3.04 -0.68 -14.13
C LYS A 70 3.23 -0.06 -12.76
N THR A 71 3.79 -0.81 -11.82
CA THR A 71 4.16 -0.32 -10.49
C THR A 71 5.65 -0.53 -10.28
N VAL A 72 6.34 0.48 -9.74
CA VAL A 72 7.76 0.46 -9.42
C VAL A 72 7.92 0.66 -7.91
N PHE A 73 8.83 -0.11 -7.31
CA PHE A 73 9.07 -0.11 -5.87
C PHE A 73 10.54 0.17 -5.58
N ILE A 74 10.80 1.01 -4.57
CA ILE A 74 12.14 1.35 -4.09
C ILE A 74 12.21 1.05 -2.60
N TYR A 75 13.29 0.41 -2.18
CA TYR A 75 13.52 0.01 -0.79
C TYR A 75 14.79 0.66 -0.25
N ASN A 76 14.82 0.91 1.06
CA ASN A 76 16.05 1.28 1.74
C ASN A 76 16.94 0.03 2.00
N ASP A 77 18.11 0.25 2.61
CA ASP A 77 19.07 -0.83 2.87
C ASP A 77 18.56 -1.88 3.87
N ASN A 78 17.61 -1.53 4.72
CA ASN A 78 16.97 -2.44 5.67
C ASN A 78 15.84 -3.27 5.02
N GLY A 79 15.52 -3.02 3.74
CA GLY A 79 14.44 -3.71 3.01
C GLY A 79 13.06 -3.09 3.24
N ASN A 80 12.96 -1.89 3.83
CA ASN A 80 11.68 -1.19 3.98
C ASN A 80 11.34 -0.42 2.70
N LEU A 81 10.08 -0.48 2.27
CA LEU A 81 9.58 0.20 1.07
C LEU A 81 9.56 1.72 1.28
N VAL A 82 10.43 2.46 0.61
CA VAL A 82 10.50 3.93 0.71
C VAL A 82 9.69 4.64 -0.37
N GLU A 83 9.45 4.00 -1.51
CA GLU A 83 8.63 4.57 -2.57
C GLU A 83 7.91 3.48 -3.36
N GLU A 84 6.63 3.72 -3.67
CA GLU A 84 5.85 2.99 -4.66
C GLU A 84 5.30 3.99 -5.68
N THR A 85 5.56 3.79 -6.97
CA THR A 85 5.00 4.63 -8.03
C THR A 85 4.22 3.77 -9.03
N LYS A 86 2.97 4.14 -9.31
CA LYS A 86 2.11 3.47 -10.27
C LYS A 86 1.86 4.33 -11.51
N TYR A 87 1.83 3.67 -12.67
CA TYR A 87 1.64 4.26 -13.98
C TYR A 87 0.47 3.61 -14.71
N LEU A 88 -0.25 4.44 -15.44
CA LEU A 88 -1.30 4.06 -16.39
C LEU A 88 -0.68 3.38 -17.64
N PRO A 89 -1.49 2.69 -18.46
CA PRO A 89 -0.99 2.01 -19.65
C PRO A 89 -0.27 2.89 -20.67
N ASN A 90 -0.63 4.17 -20.72
CA ASN A 90 -0.01 5.15 -21.63
C ASN A 90 1.32 5.71 -21.07
N GLY A 91 1.75 5.25 -19.89
CA GLY A 91 2.94 5.71 -19.19
C GLY A 91 2.71 6.92 -18.29
N ASP A 92 1.49 7.45 -18.23
CA ASP A 92 1.19 8.58 -17.35
C ASP A 92 1.23 8.15 -15.89
N PHE A 93 1.67 9.07 -15.04
CA PHE A 93 1.68 8.91 -13.59
C PHE A 93 0.25 8.75 -13.05
N GLU A 94 0.01 7.68 -12.28
CA GLU A 94 -1.27 7.39 -11.63
C GLU A 94 -1.26 7.79 -10.15
N TYR A 95 -0.25 7.37 -9.39
CA TYR A 95 0.00 7.84 -8.01
C TYR A 95 1.42 7.48 -7.57
N LYS A 96 1.87 8.09 -6.46
CA LYS A 96 3.09 7.70 -5.74
C LYS A 96 2.84 7.69 -4.23
N ASN A 97 3.34 6.68 -3.54
CA ASN A 97 3.45 6.66 -2.09
C ASN A 97 4.92 6.77 -1.69
N THR A 98 5.23 7.54 -0.66
CA THR A 98 6.58 7.58 -0.06
C THR A 98 6.51 7.37 1.44
N ASN A 99 7.45 6.60 1.98
CA ASN A 99 7.51 6.28 3.41
C ASN A 99 8.89 6.63 3.99
N LYS A 100 8.90 7.15 5.22
CA LYS A 100 10.11 7.30 6.03
C LYS A 100 10.04 6.41 7.26
N TYR A 101 11.19 5.93 7.70
CA TYR A 101 11.31 5.02 8.82
C TYR A 101 12.29 5.54 9.86
N ASP A 102 12.04 5.22 11.13
CA ASP A 102 13.02 5.37 12.19
C ASP A 102 14.06 4.23 12.17
N ASN A 103 15.01 4.27 13.09
CA ASN A 103 16.06 3.24 13.22
C ASN A 103 15.54 1.88 13.68
N ASN A 104 14.35 1.83 14.27
CA ASN A 104 13.70 0.59 14.70
C ASN A 104 12.87 -0.02 13.55
N GLY A 105 12.77 0.66 12.41
CA GLY A 105 11.98 0.24 11.26
C GLY A 105 10.50 0.63 11.35
N ASN A 106 10.10 1.48 12.29
CA ASN A 106 8.73 1.99 12.34
C ASN A 106 8.54 3.07 11.28
N CYS A 107 7.40 3.04 10.57
CA CYS A 107 7.08 4.07 9.59
C CYS A 107 6.65 5.36 10.29
N ILE A 108 7.47 6.40 10.22
CA ILE A 108 7.25 7.68 10.91
C ILE A 108 6.58 8.75 10.02
N GLU A 109 6.56 8.53 8.71
CA GLU A 109 5.90 9.42 7.76
C GLU A 109 5.44 8.63 6.54
N GLU A 110 4.23 8.89 6.08
CA GLU A 110 3.68 8.39 4.81
C GLU A 110 3.15 9.58 4.02
N THR A 111 3.42 9.62 2.72
CA THR A 111 2.85 10.64 1.82
C THR A 111 2.27 9.96 0.58
N HIS A 112 0.99 10.21 0.31
CA HIS A 112 0.29 9.76 -0.89
C HIS A 112 0.15 10.91 -1.88
N TYR A 113 0.74 10.80 -3.06
CA TYR A 113 0.69 11.78 -4.14
C TYR A 113 -0.24 11.31 -5.25
N GLU A 114 -1.23 12.13 -5.59
CA GLU A 114 -2.08 11.96 -6.77
C GLU A 114 -1.57 12.82 -7.94
N PRO A 115 -1.99 12.52 -9.18
CA PRO A 115 -1.64 13.32 -10.34
C PRO A 115 -2.15 14.74 -10.15
N LYS A 116 -1.37 15.72 -10.61
CA LYS A 116 -1.74 17.14 -10.48
C LYS A 116 -3.15 17.34 -11.02
N ASN A 117 -4.04 17.78 -10.14
CA ASN A 117 -5.34 18.24 -10.58
C ASN A 117 -5.13 19.50 -11.43
N ARG A 118 -5.41 19.40 -12.73
CA ARG A 118 -5.24 20.45 -13.75
C ARG A 118 -5.90 21.78 -13.36
N TYR A 119 -6.88 21.77 -12.46
CA TYR A 119 -7.58 22.96 -11.98
C TYR A 119 -6.90 23.64 -10.78
N SER A 120 -6.19 22.89 -9.94
CA SER A 120 -5.59 23.43 -8.70
C SER A 120 -4.09 23.72 -8.82
N GLY A 121 -3.40 23.11 -9.79
CA GLY A 121 -1.95 23.30 -10.02
C GLY A 121 -1.03 22.78 -8.90
N LYS A 122 -1.60 22.28 -7.79
CA LYS A 122 -0.87 21.70 -6.66
C LYS A 122 -0.89 20.17 -6.76
N GLU A 123 0.18 19.55 -6.28
CA GLU A 123 0.18 18.11 -6.04
C GLU A 123 -0.86 17.84 -4.96
N HIS A 124 -1.88 17.03 -5.26
CA HIS A 124 -2.83 16.61 -4.25
C HIS A 124 -2.15 15.50 -3.50
N TYR A 125 -1.80 15.76 -2.24
CA TYR A 125 -1.24 14.74 -1.39
C TYR A 125 -1.85 14.78 0.00
N GLU A 126 -1.95 13.59 0.60
CA GLU A 126 -2.18 13.44 2.03
C GLU A 126 -0.86 13.02 2.65
N LYS A 127 -0.45 13.71 3.72
CA LYS A 127 0.73 13.33 4.51
C LYS A 127 0.28 12.88 5.88
N LYS A 128 0.85 11.79 6.37
CA LYS A 128 0.72 11.33 7.75
C LYS A 128 2.06 11.28 8.42
N GLU A 129 2.09 11.68 9.69
CA GLU A 129 3.25 11.53 10.57
C GLU A 129 2.84 10.69 11.78
N TYR A 130 3.74 9.82 12.22
CA TYR A 130 3.49 8.84 13.26
C TYR A 130 4.53 8.98 14.37
N LYS A 131 4.09 8.80 15.62
CA LYS A 131 4.99 8.58 16.76
C LYS A 131 4.70 7.25 17.41
N PHE A 132 5.75 6.65 17.93
CA PHE A 132 5.69 5.35 18.58
C PHE A 132 6.26 5.43 19.99
N ASP A 133 5.75 4.60 20.88
CA ASP A 133 6.36 4.35 22.18
C ASP A 133 7.58 3.39 22.06
N LEU A 134 8.23 3.08 23.18
CA LEU A 134 9.38 2.17 23.21
C LEU A 134 9.02 0.70 22.93
N LYS A 135 7.74 0.33 23.03
CA LYS A 135 7.23 -1.00 22.70
C LYS A 135 6.89 -1.13 21.22
N GLY A 136 6.89 -0.02 20.47
CA GLY A 136 6.53 0.04 19.05
C GLY A 136 5.04 0.29 18.80
N ASN A 137 4.26 0.68 19.82
CA ASN A 137 2.86 1.04 19.64
C ASN A 137 2.75 2.46 19.09
N CYS A 138 1.85 2.70 18.14
CA CYS A 138 1.62 4.03 17.57
C CYS A 138 0.80 4.89 18.54
N ILE A 139 1.40 5.95 19.10
CA ILE A 139 0.78 6.79 20.12
C ILE A 139 0.26 8.13 19.60
N GLU A 140 0.69 8.56 18.41
CA GLU A 140 0.23 9.78 17.77
C GLU A 140 0.20 9.60 16.25
N ILE A 141 -0.89 10.02 15.62
CA ILE A 141 -1.04 10.13 14.17
C ILE A 141 -1.44 11.55 13.84
N LYS A 142 -0.64 12.25 13.03
CA LYS A 142 -1.01 13.54 12.45
C LYS A 142 -1.29 13.39 10.98
N THR A 143 -2.38 13.95 10.49
CA THR A 143 -2.76 13.96 9.08
C THR A 143 -2.80 15.39 8.58
N TYR A 144 -2.15 15.64 7.44
CA TYR A 144 -2.03 16.94 6.81
C TYR A 144 -2.62 16.89 5.40
N ASP A 145 -3.16 18.02 4.94
CA ASP A 145 -3.54 18.16 3.53
C ASP A 145 -2.36 18.54 2.62
N ALA A 146 -2.67 18.64 1.33
CA ALA A 146 -1.76 18.97 0.24
C ALA A 146 -1.03 20.32 0.36
N ILE A 147 -1.37 21.14 1.36
CA ILE A 147 -0.70 22.41 1.64
C ILE A 147 -0.17 22.46 3.07
N ASP A 148 0.10 21.28 3.65
CA ASP A 148 0.67 21.07 4.98
C ASP A 148 -0.19 21.62 6.14
N ASN A 149 -1.50 21.84 5.93
CA ASN A 149 -2.38 22.16 7.05
C ASN A 149 -2.74 20.88 7.81
N LEU A 150 -2.55 20.91 9.13
CA LEU A 150 -3.01 19.85 10.03
C LEU A 150 -4.53 19.71 9.92
N LYS A 151 -4.99 18.52 9.53
CA LYS A 151 -6.42 18.13 9.44
C LYS A 151 -6.88 17.37 10.65
N LYS A 152 -6.03 16.48 11.16
CA LYS A 152 -6.39 15.57 12.23
C LYS A 152 -5.16 15.25 13.06
N THR A 153 -5.33 15.20 14.38
CA THR A 153 -4.41 14.50 15.28
C THR A 153 -5.19 13.40 15.97
N VAL A 154 -4.63 12.20 16.05
CA VAL A 154 -5.15 11.09 16.85
C VAL A 154 -4.09 10.73 17.87
N GLU A 155 -4.43 10.78 19.14
CA GLU A 155 -3.59 10.29 20.22
C GLU A 155 -4.16 8.96 20.72
N ILE A 156 -3.32 7.95 20.89
CA ILE A 156 -3.74 6.57 21.18
C ILE A 156 -3.07 6.13 22.48
N THR A 157 -3.89 5.63 23.41
CA THR A 157 -3.42 5.05 24.68
C THR A 157 -3.64 3.54 24.65
N TYR A 158 -2.68 2.82 25.24
CA TYR A 158 -2.69 1.37 25.30
C TYR A 158 -2.70 0.90 26.75
N ASP A 159 -3.31 -0.26 26.99
CA ASP A 159 -3.13 -1.01 28.21
C ASP A 159 -1.73 -1.63 28.23
N ASP A 160 -0.98 -1.38 29.31
CA ASP A 160 0.43 -1.76 29.38
C ASP A 160 0.69 -3.27 29.47
N GLU A 161 -0.28 -4.03 29.99
CA GLU A 161 -0.17 -5.48 30.21
C GLU A 161 -0.57 -6.27 28.97
N THR A 162 -1.66 -5.85 28.31
CA THR A 162 -2.27 -6.58 27.20
C THR A 162 -1.90 -6.01 25.83
N GLY A 163 -1.49 -4.73 25.76
CA GLY A 163 -1.20 -4.03 24.51
C GLY A 163 -2.44 -3.63 23.71
N ASN A 164 -3.64 -3.72 24.29
CA ASN A 164 -4.86 -3.27 23.61
C ASN A 164 -4.99 -1.75 23.66
N VAL A 165 -5.63 -1.16 22.66
CA VAL A 165 -6.00 0.26 22.66
C VAL A 165 -7.08 0.49 23.72
N THR A 166 -6.85 1.37 24.69
CA THR A 166 -7.84 1.71 25.72
C THR A 166 -8.56 3.01 25.40
N GLU A 167 -7.91 3.93 24.70
CA GLU A 167 -8.45 5.25 24.40
C GLU A 167 -7.89 5.82 23.08
N GLU A 168 -8.75 6.50 22.33
CA GLU A 168 -8.35 7.36 21.22
C GLU A 168 -8.93 8.78 21.39
N LEU A 169 -8.08 9.80 21.24
CA LEU A 169 -8.47 11.20 21.21
C LEU A 169 -8.29 11.77 19.80
N HIS A 170 -9.37 12.21 19.17
CA HIS A 170 -9.36 12.77 17.82
C HIS A 170 -9.58 14.28 17.83
N TYR A 171 -8.55 15.01 17.44
CA TYR A 171 -8.58 16.46 17.23
C TYR A 171 -8.72 16.75 15.74
N TYR A 172 -9.55 17.72 15.37
CA TYR A 172 -9.75 18.14 13.98
C TYR A 172 -9.26 19.57 13.76
N GLY A 173 -8.41 19.76 12.75
CA GLY A 173 -7.71 21.01 12.52
C GLY A 173 -6.84 21.39 13.72
N ASN A 174 -6.89 22.68 14.08
CA ASN A 174 -6.25 23.22 15.29
C ASN A 174 -7.23 23.34 16.48
N SER A 175 -8.35 22.60 16.45
CA SER A 175 -9.32 22.62 17.54
C SER A 175 -8.73 21.99 18.81
N PRO A 176 -8.87 22.64 19.98
CA PRO A 176 -8.47 22.02 21.25
C PRO A 176 -9.46 20.95 21.72
N ASN A 177 -10.66 20.89 21.13
CA ASN A 177 -11.68 19.89 21.50
C ASN A 177 -11.40 18.57 20.78
N ALA A 178 -11.30 17.49 21.55
CA ALA A 178 -11.19 16.13 21.06
C ALA A 178 -12.54 15.40 21.10
N TYR A 179 -12.77 14.56 20.10
CA TYR A 179 -13.70 13.44 20.22
C TYR A 179 -12.95 12.26 20.86
N LYS A 180 -13.52 11.67 21.92
CA LYS A 180 -12.89 10.60 22.70
C LYS A 180 -13.61 9.27 22.48
N CYS A 181 -12.86 8.23 22.13
CA CYS A 181 -13.29 6.84 22.13
C CYS A 181 -12.64 6.11 23.32
N VAL A 182 -13.39 5.29 24.04
CA VAL A 182 -12.88 4.43 25.10
C VAL A 182 -13.29 3.00 24.78
N TYR A 183 -12.35 2.06 24.93
CA TYR A 183 -12.54 0.66 24.59
C TYR A 183 -12.42 -0.21 25.84
N GLU A 184 -13.36 -1.15 25.96
CA GLU A 184 -13.37 -2.18 27.00
C GLU A 184 -13.42 -3.55 26.31
N TYR A 185 -12.68 -4.52 26.84
CA TYR A 185 -12.51 -5.84 26.23
C TYR A 185 -12.95 -6.94 27.18
N ASP A 186 -13.88 -7.77 26.71
CA ASP A 186 -14.28 -9.00 27.39
C ASP A 186 -13.54 -10.21 26.78
N TYR A 187 -12.88 -10.99 27.62
CA TYR A 187 -12.18 -12.21 27.20
C TYR A 187 -12.95 -13.46 27.64
N TYR A 188 -13.42 -14.23 26.67
CA TYR A 188 -13.96 -15.56 26.92
C TYR A 188 -12.81 -16.56 27.05
N LYS A 189 -12.78 -17.29 28.18
CA LYS A 189 -11.85 -18.38 28.45
C LYS A 189 -12.34 -19.71 27.86
#